data_AF-A0A662I804-F1
#
_entry.id   AF-A0A662I804-F1
#
_cell.length_a   1.000
_cell.length_b   1.000
_cell.length_c   1.000
_cell.angle_alpha   90.00
_cell.angle_beta   90.00
_cell.angle_gamma   90.00
#
_symmetry.space_group_name_H-M   'P 1'
#
loop_
_entity.id
_entity.type
_entity.pdbx_description
1 polymer ?
#
loop_
_entity_poly.entity_id
_entity_poly.type
_entity_poly.pdbx_seq_one_letter_code
_entity_poly.pdbx_strand_id
1 'polypeptide(L)'
;MYYHNSFIIADPEEAWVLETSGKYWAAKKVRDVYSISNALTISGEWDKAHPRLVDHAVERGWCRKGEFSFSECYSDWFYTRISRGRERRKFTMKLLREGAGQLDFRYFAKILRSHVDGDKWEPSRGSMKDICMHAGGLTRPSQTAGSYIGELHRKAAIHWFTATSVPCLSAYKPVFIEAGLPELGAKPRGRFNPEALWWKHERFHRKILCSYRYHAQEVRRKVENLEEELVKEVKKLRRLYLSGKASKEDLFRFTSEAFAKAEEILEESYREAKKGLCLNPFFAYYWWKVNKQAGLTI
;
A
#
# COMPACT_ATOMS: atom_id res chain seq x y z
N MET A 1 -6.03 -11.57 -21.65
CA MET A 1 -5.94 -12.09 -20.27
C MET A 1 -6.58 -11.04 -19.37
N TYR A 2 -7.70 -11.37 -18.70
CA TYR A 2 -8.46 -10.40 -17.92
C TYR A 2 -8.09 -10.53 -16.44
N TYR A 3 -7.56 -9.46 -15.86
CA TYR A 3 -7.40 -9.36 -14.41
C TYR A 3 -8.78 -9.05 -13.82
N HIS A 4 -9.25 -9.92 -12.93
CA HIS A 4 -10.46 -9.66 -12.17
C HIS A 4 -10.09 -9.09 -10.80
N ASN A 5 -10.80 -8.03 -10.42
CA ASN A 5 -10.44 -7.22 -9.27
C ASN A 5 -11.11 -7.75 -8.00
N SER A 6 -10.39 -7.60 -6.89
CA SER A 6 -10.93 -7.70 -5.53
C SER A 6 -10.98 -6.29 -4.94
N PHE A 7 -12.04 -5.98 -4.20
CA PHE A 7 -12.30 -4.68 -3.62
C PHE A 7 -12.52 -4.80 -2.12
N ILE A 8 -12.03 -3.82 -1.36
CA ILE A 8 -12.46 -3.55 0.01
C ILE A 8 -13.40 -2.35 -0.06
N ILE A 9 -14.61 -2.51 0.46
CA ILE A 9 -15.64 -1.48 0.53
C ILE A 9 -15.98 -1.30 2.00
N ALA A 10 -15.84 -0.09 2.53
CA ALA A 10 -16.08 0.14 3.94
C ALA A 10 -16.59 1.55 4.20
N ASP A 11 -17.38 1.67 5.26
CA ASP A 11 -17.82 2.90 5.87
C ASP A 11 -17.57 2.83 7.40
N PRO A 12 -17.99 3.81 8.21
CA PRO A 12 -17.79 3.77 9.66
C PRO A 12 -18.55 2.65 10.41
N GLU A 13 -19.46 1.93 9.76
CA GLU A 13 -20.34 0.94 10.38
C GLU A 13 -20.02 -0.49 9.95
N GLU A 14 -19.68 -0.67 8.67
CA GLU A 14 -19.38 -2.00 8.13
C GLU A 14 -18.30 -2.00 7.05
N ALA A 15 -17.74 -3.18 6.84
CA ALA A 15 -16.78 -3.44 5.79
C ALA A 15 -17.15 -4.72 5.03
N TRP A 16 -16.85 -4.72 3.74
CA TRP A 16 -17.15 -5.77 2.79
C TRP A 16 -15.95 -6.04 1.90
N VAL A 17 -15.81 -7.30 1.52
CA VAL A 17 -14.88 -7.74 0.49
C VAL A 17 -15.69 -8.23 -0.69
N LEU A 18 -15.44 -7.66 -1.87
CA LEU A 18 -16.06 -8.06 -3.13
C LEU A 18 -14.97 -8.64 -4.03
N GLU A 19 -15.17 -9.83 -4.54
CA GLU A 19 -14.27 -10.46 -5.52
C GLU A 19 -15.03 -10.80 -6.79
N THR A 20 -14.41 -10.53 -7.93
CA THR A 20 -15.03 -10.65 -9.25
C THR A 20 -14.33 -11.70 -10.11
N SER A 21 -15.05 -12.28 -11.06
CA SER A 21 -14.54 -13.10 -12.16
C SER A 21 -15.48 -12.96 -13.36
N GLY A 22 -15.11 -12.10 -14.30
CA GLY A 22 -15.98 -11.63 -15.38
C GLY A 22 -17.24 -10.95 -14.82
N LYS A 23 -18.42 -11.44 -15.19
CA LYS A 23 -19.70 -11.00 -14.65
C LYS A 23 -20.08 -11.66 -13.31
N TYR A 24 -19.37 -12.71 -12.92
CA TYR A 24 -19.64 -13.45 -11.68
C TYR A 24 -18.88 -12.79 -10.52
N TRP A 25 -19.49 -12.81 -9.34
CA TRP A 25 -18.92 -12.18 -8.17
C TRP A 25 -19.45 -12.81 -6.89
N ALA A 26 -18.66 -12.71 -5.83
CA ALA A 26 -19.03 -13.04 -4.47
C ALA A 26 -18.60 -11.89 -3.55
N ALA A 27 -19.42 -11.60 -2.54
CA ALA A 27 -19.15 -10.59 -1.54
C ALA A 27 -19.35 -11.15 -0.13
N LYS A 28 -18.42 -10.81 0.76
CA LYS A 28 -18.42 -11.24 2.16
C LYS A 28 -18.36 -10.03 3.08
N LYS A 29 -19.28 -9.97 4.06
CA LYS A 29 -19.26 -8.98 5.13
C LYS A 29 -18.14 -9.34 6.09
N VAL A 30 -17.27 -8.36 6.38
CA VAL A 30 -16.17 -8.52 7.32
C VAL A 30 -16.73 -8.43 8.74
N ARG A 31 -16.46 -9.45 9.55
CA ARG A 31 -16.93 -9.52 10.95
C ARG A 31 -15.85 -9.14 11.96
N ASP A 32 -14.59 -9.42 11.63
CA ASP A 32 -13.41 -9.18 12.46
C ASP A 32 -12.33 -8.46 11.64
N VAL A 33 -11.45 -9.19 10.98
CA VAL A 33 -10.35 -8.69 10.19
C VAL A 33 -10.30 -9.45 8.87
N TYR A 34 -9.99 -8.74 7.79
CA TYR A 34 -9.83 -9.37 6.50
C TYR A 34 -8.69 -8.72 5.71
N SER A 35 -8.06 -9.51 4.86
CA SER A 35 -7.05 -9.04 3.93
C SER A 35 -7.24 -9.74 2.59
N ILE A 36 -7.05 -8.97 1.52
CA ILE A 36 -7.02 -9.45 0.14
C ILE A 36 -5.63 -9.21 -0.46
N SER A 37 -5.35 -9.90 -1.55
CA SER A 37 -4.14 -9.73 -2.37
C SER A 37 -4.49 -10.10 -3.82
N ASN A 38 -3.50 -10.24 -4.70
CA ASN A 38 -3.70 -10.64 -6.09
C ASN A 38 -4.00 -12.15 -6.22
N ALA A 39 -5.02 -12.63 -5.51
CA ALA A 39 -5.55 -13.98 -5.50
C ALA A 39 -6.97 -13.93 -4.92
N LEU A 40 -7.92 -14.70 -5.47
CA LEU A 40 -9.25 -14.87 -4.88
C LEU A 40 -9.14 -15.54 -3.52
N THR A 41 -10.03 -15.14 -2.60
CA THR A 41 -9.97 -15.50 -1.18
C THR A 41 -11.29 -15.99 -0.61
N ILE A 42 -12.43 -15.61 -1.20
CA ILE A 42 -13.75 -16.08 -0.79
C ILE A 42 -13.91 -17.52 -1.24
N SER A 43 -14.19 -18.44 -0.31
CA SER A 43 -14.31 -19.87 -0.59
C SER A 43 -15.78 -20.29 -0.75
N GLY A 44 -16.27 -21.23 0.07
CA GLY A 44 -17.64 -21.76 0.04
C GLY A 44 -18.66 -20.90 0.79
N GLU A 45 -18.24 -19.82 1.45
CA GLU A 45 -19.11 -18.96 2.26
C GLU A 45 -19.03 -17.49 1.82
N TRP A 46 -20.18 -16.94 1.43
CA TRP A 46 -20.38 -15.55 1.05
C TRP A 46 -21.74 -15.06 1.56
N ASP A 47 -21.89 -13.74 1.69
CA ASP A 47 -23.15 -13.11 2.12
C ASP A 47 -23.98 -12.65 0.92
N LYS A 48 -23.33 -12.30 -0.20
CA LYS A 48 -23.99 -11.95 -1.47
C LYS A 48 -23.20 -12.52 -2.64
N ALA A 49 -23.87 -12.88 -3.73
CA ALA A 49 -23.23 -13.39 -4.92
C ALA A 49 -24.09 -13.18 -6.16
N HIS A 50 -23.47 -13.35 -7.34
CA HIS A 50 -24.20 -13.50 -8.59
C HIS A 50 -25.18 -14.68 -8.51
N PRO A 51 -26.46 -14.57 -8.94
CA PRO A 51 -27.46 -15.64 -8.76
C PRO A 51 -27.06 -16.99 -9.38
N ARG A 52 -26.32 -16.94 -10.49
CA ARG A 52 -25.80 -18.10 -11.23
C ARG A 52 -24.39 -18.53 -10.82
N LEU A 53 -23.83 -18.03 -9.70
CA LEU A 53 -22.43 -18.23 -9.34
C LEU A 53 -22.02 -19.71 -9.27
N VAL A 54 -22.81 -20.52 -8.57
CA VAL A 54 -22.54 -21.95 -8.39
C VAL A 54 -22.89 -22.73 -9.65
N ASP A 55 -24.09 -22.51 -10.20
CA ASP A 55 -24.55 -23.23 -11.39
C ASP A 55 -23.61 -23.06 -12.58
N HIS A 56 -23.07 -21.85 -12.79
CA HIS A 56 -22.09 -21.61 -13.86
C HIS A 56 -20.82 -22.44 -13.67
N ALA A 57 -20.27 -22.51 -12.46
CA ALA A 57 -19.07 -23.29 -12.19
C ALA A 57 -19.32 -24.80 -12.40
N VAL A 58 -20.50 -25.29 -12.03
CA VAL A 58 -20.92 -26.67 -12.25
C VAL A 58 -21.09 -26.97 -13.74
N GLU A 59 -21.77 -26.10 -14.49
CA GLU A 59 -21.94 -26.21 -15.96
C GLU A 59 -20.61 -26.21 -16.71
N ARG A 60 -19.61 -25.49 -16.17
CA ARG A 60 -18.24 -25.47 -16.72
C ARG A 60 -17.39 -26.66 -16.29
N GLY A 61 -17.92 -27.54 -15.43
CA GLY A 61 -17.23 -28.73 -14.92
C GLY A 61 -16.11 -28.41 -13.94
N TRP A 62 -16.11 -27.23 -13.31
CA TRP A 62 -15.05 -26.81 -12.39
C TRP A 62 -15.20 -27.39 -10.98
N CYS A 63 -16.42 -27.71 -10.57
CA CYS A 63 -16.70 -28.36 -9.28
C CYS A 63 -18.07 -29.06 -9.31
N ARG A 64 -18.35 -29.84 -8.26
CA ARG A 64 -19.70 -30.31 -7.94
C ARG A 64 -20.45 -29.29 -7.11
N LYS A 65 -21.79 -29.33 -7.11
CA LYS A 65 -22.65 -28.33 -6.43
C LYS A 65 -22.38 -28.21 -4.92
N GLY A 66 -22.13 -29.34 -4.24
CA GLY A 66 -21.82 -29.36 -2.80
C GLY A 66 -20.36 -29.06 -2.43
N GLU A 67 -19.49 -28.92 -3.43
CA GLU A 67 -18.03 -28.74 -3.25
C GLU A 67 -17.58 -27.36 -3.74
N PHE A 68 -18.53 -26.44 -3.97
CA PHE A 68 -18.23 -25.15 -4.58
C PHE A 68 -17.36 -24.28 -3.65
N SER A 69 -16.28 -23.75 -4.22
CA SER A 69 -15.42 -22.75 -3.60
C SER A 69 -15.08 -21.68 -4.63
N PHE A 70 -15.51 -20.42 -4.42
CA PHE A 70 -15.32 -19.36 -5.41
C PHE A 70 -13.84 -19.17 -5.76
N SER A 71 -12.98 -19.12 -4.73
CA SER A 71 -11.54 -18.97 -4.89
C SER A 71 -10.85 -20.15 -5.57
N GLU A 72 -11.45 -21.33 -5.61
CA GLU A 72 -10.87 -22.48 -6.31
C GLU A 72 -11.41 -22.59 -7.74
N CYS A 73 -12.72 -22.46 -7.92
CA CYS A 73 -13.37 -22.60 -9.23
C CYS A 73 -13.07 -21.45 -10.19
N TYR A 74 -12.90 -20.23 -9.69
CA TYR A 74 -12.73 -19.03 -10.52
C TYR A 74 -11.30 -18.47 -10.53
N SER A 75 -10.34 -19.16 -9.88
CA SER A 75 -8.94 -18.74 -9.89
C SER A 75 -8.17 -19.31 -11.07
N ASP A 76 -7.35 -18.48 -11.70
CA ASP A 76 -6.30 -18.94 -12.59
C ASP A 76 -5.08 -19.39 -11.74
N TRP A 77 -4.76 -20.68 -11.81
CA TRP A 77 -3.66 -21.29 -11.06
C TRP A 77 -2.29 -20.68 -11.40
N PHE A 78 -2.05 -20.37 -12.67
CA PHE A 78 -0.77 -19.86 -13.15
C PHE A 78 -0.56 -18.41 -12.66
N TYR A 79 -1.57 -17.56 -12.81
CA TYR A 79 -1.51 -16.18 -12.33
C TYR A 79 -1.33 -16.10 -10.80
N THR A 80 -2.09 -16.91 -10.07
CA THR A 80 -2.06 -16.93 -8.60
C THR A 80 -0.69 -17.35 -8.05
N ARG A 81 0.00 -18.27 -8.72
CA ARG A 81 1.33 -18.74 -8.31
C ARG A 81 2.43 -17.72 -8.60
N ILE A 82 2.33 -16.98 -9.70
CA ILE A 82 3.32 -15.95 -10.07
C ILE A 82 3.15 -14.70 -9.21
N SER A 83 1.91 -14.29 -8.91
CA SER A 83 1.63 -13.07 -8.15
C SER A 83 2.06 -13.16 -6.68
N ARG A 84 2.22 -14.38 -6.14
CA ARG A 84 2.47 -14.68 -4.71
C ARG A 84 1.42 -14.07 -3.78
N GLY A 85 0.21 -13.86 -4.30
CA GLY A 85 -0.87 -13.19 -3.57
C GLY A 85 -1.31 -13.96 -2.33
N ARG A 86 -1.35 -15.30 -2.41
CA ARG A 86 -1.71 -16.19 -1.29
C ARG A 86 -0.71 -16.10 -0.14
N GLU A 87 0.59 -16.03 -0.43
CA GLU A 87 1.63 -15.87 0.59
C GLU A 87 1.55 -14.51 1.28
N ARG A 88 1.38 -13.42 0.50
CA ARG A 88 1.16 -12.07 1.08
C ARG A 88 -0.05 -12.05 1.99
N ARG A 89 -1.18 -12.62 1.55
CA ARG A 89 -2.39 -12.71 2.36
C ARG A 89 -2.19 -13.53 3.62
N LYS A 90 -1.51 -14.68 3.54
CA LYS A 90 -1.22 -15.51 4.72
C LYS A 90 -0.43 -14.71 5.75
N PHE A 91 0.56 -13.94 5.29
CA PHE A 91 1.36 -13.07 6.14
C PHE A 91 0.52 -11.95 6.77
N THR A 92 -0.25 -11.19 5.98
CA THR A 92 -1.07 -10.08 6.51
C THR A 92 -2.18 -10.57 7.44
N MET A 93 -2.87 -11.66 7.10
CA MET A 93 -3.90 -12.25 7.96
C MET A 93 -3.32 -12.75 9.29
N LYS A 94 -2.09 -13.29 9.30
CA LYS A 94 -1.40 -13.67 10.53
C LYS A 94 -1.21 -12.44 11.42
N LEU A 95 -0.63 -11.37 10.89
CA LEU A 95 -0.40 -10.14 11.65
C LEU A 95 -1.70 -9.50 12.13
N LEU A 96 -2.74 -9.42 11.29
CA LEU A 96 -4.03 -8.87 11.69
C LEU A 96 -4.66 -9.63 12.87
N ARG A 97 -4.51 -10.96 12.91
CA ARG A 97 -4.99 -11.78 14.03
C ARG A 97 -4.14 -11.61 15.29
N GLU A 98 -2.82 -11.56 15.14
CA GLU A 98 -1.89 -11.31 16.26
C GLU A 98 -2.06 -9.91 16.88
N GLY A 99 -2.44 -8.92 16.06
CA GLY A 99 -2.70 -7.55 16.49
C GLY A 99 -4.13 -7.27 16.96
N ALA A 100 -4.96 -8.29 17.15
CA ALA A 100 -6.34 -8.11 17.57
C ALA A 100 -6.44 -7.22 18.82
N GLY A 101 -7.31 -6.20 18.78
CA GLY A 101 -7.45 -5.20 19.84
C GLY A 101 -6.41 -4.07 19.84
N GLN A 102 -5.40 -4.13 18.96
CA GLN A 102 -4.32 -3.13 18.83
C GLN A 102 -4.17 -2.60 17.40
N LEU A 103 -5.21 -2.77 16.56
CA LEU A 103 -5.19 -2.39 15.15
C LEU A 103 -5.38 -0.88 14.98
N ASP A 104 -4.33 -0.12 15.28
CA ASP A 104 -4.27 1.32 15.04
C ASP A 104 -3.45 1.65 13.77
N PHE A 105 -3.37 2.94 13.44
CA PHE A 105 -2.57 3.44 12.32
C PHE A 105 -1.13 2.86 12.33
N ARG A 106 -0.44 2.83 13.48
CA ARG A 106 0.94 2.36 13.57
C ARG A 106 1.03 0.88 13.22
N TYR A 107 0.08 0.08 13.70
CA TYR A 107 0.03 -1.33 13.40
C TYR A 107 -0.17 -1.59 11.90
N PHE A 108 -1.11 -0.90 11.27
CA PHE A 108 -1.32 -1.01 9.82
C PHE A 108 -0.12 -0.52 9.01
N ALA A 109 0.49 0.61 9.41
CA ALA A 109 1.68 1.14 8.75
C ALA A 109 2.84 0.12 8.81
N LYS A 110 3.06 -0.52 9.96
CA LYS A 110 4.05 -1.60 10.12
C LYS A 110 3.80 -2.77 9.16
N ILE A 111 2.55 -3.24 9.04
CA ILE A 111 2.20 -4.31 8.09
C ILE A 111 2.51 -3.88 6.65
N LEU A 112 2.07 -2.69 6.25
CA LEU A 112 2.21 -2.18 4.88
C LEU A 112 3.67 -1.87 4.49
N ARG A 113 4.56 -1.73 5.48
CA ARG A 113 6.01 -1.54 5.32
C ARG A 113 6.82 -2.83 5.29
N SER A 114 6.19 -3.97 5.54
CA SER A 114 6.91 -5.22 5.78
C SER A 114 7.52 -5.86 4.52
N HIS A 115 8.63 -6.54 4.76
CA HIS A 115 9.38 -7.36 3.81
C HIS A 115 9.64 -8.74 4.41
N VAL A 116 9.81 -9.77 3.58
CA VAL A 116 9.93 -11.18 4.04
C VAL A 116 11.15 -11.46 4.92
N ASP A 117 12.23 -10.67 4.77
CA ASP A 117 13.50 -10.87 5.49
C ASP A 117 13.78 -9.77 6.55
N GLY A 118 12.77 -8.94 6.87
CA GLY A 118 12.87 -7.90 7.89
C GLY A 118 14.11 -7.00 7.73
N ASP A 119 14.92 -6.88 8.78
CA ASP A 119 16.08 -5.98 8.82
C ASP A 119 17.26 -6.41 7.94
N LYS A 120 17.29 -7.69 7.52
CA LYS A 120 18.32 -8.20 6.59
C LYS A 120 17.96 -7.95 5.13
N TRP A 121 16.76 -7.45 4.87
CA TRP A 121 16.23 -7.25 3.53
C TRP A 121 16.94 -6.12 2.78
N GLU A 122 17.10 -6.30 1.47
CA GLU A 122 17.59 -5.28 0.55
C GLU A 122 16.87 -5.37 -0.81
N PRO A 123 16.76 -4.26 -1.57
CA PRO A 123 16.04 -4.23 -2.84
C PRO A 123 16.55 -5.26 -3.85
N SER A 124 17.86 -5.52 -3.91
CA SER A 124 18.42 -6.49 -4.85
C SER A 124 17.95 -7.94 -4.59
N ARG A 125 17.53 -8.25 -3.35
CA ARG A 125 17.10 -9.58 -2.88
C ARG A 125 15.61 -9.70 -2.58
N GLY A 126 14.84 -8.64 -2.81
CA GLY A 126 13.41 -8.63 -2.52
C GLY A 126 12.58 -9.70 -3.23
N SER A 127 11.35 -9.86 -2.80
CA SER A 127 10.47 -10.95 -3.21
C SER A 127 9.11 -10.43 -3.67
N MET A 128 8.46 -11.14 -4.60
CA MET A 128 7.03 -10.94 -4.85
C MET A 128 6.17 -11.22 -3.61
N LYS A 129 6.73 -11.79 -2.54
CA LYS A 129 6.06 -11.98 -1.25
C LYS A 129 6.11 -10.75 -0.33
N ASP A 130 6.88 -9.72 -0.67
CA ASP A 130 6.96 -8.49 0.13
C ASP A 130 5.63 -7.73 0.09
N ILE A 131 5.23 -7.13 1.22
CA ILE A 131 4.05 -6.26 1.25
C ILE A 131 4.43 -4.88 0.70
N CYS A 132 5.55 -4.33 1.17
CA CYS A 132 6.19 -3.19 0.54
C CYS A 132 7.04 -3.69 -0.65
N MET A 133 6.46 -3.68 -1.85
CA MET A 133 7.12 -4.20 -3.05
C MET A 133 8.09 -3.16 -3.63
N HIS A 134 9.33 -3.56 -3.87
CA HIS A 134 10.31 -2.76 -4.62
C HIS A 134 10.59 -3.44 -5.95
N ALA A 135 10.59 -2.74 -7.08
CA ALA A 135 10.95 -3.38 -8.34
C ALA A 135 12.42 -3.87 -8.33
N GLY A 136 12.71 -4.98 -9.02
CA GLY A 136 14.07 -5.51 -9.04
C GLY A 136 14.42 -6.44 -10.19
N GLY A 137 13.67 -6.42 -11.29
CA GLY A 137 14.01 -7.19 -12.48
C GLY A 137 12.82 -7.90 -13.10
N LEU A 138 13.11 -8.80 -14.04
CA LEU A 138 12.11 -9.53 -14.83
C LEU A 138 11.14 -10.35 -13.96
N THR A 139 11.64 -10.95 -12.88
CA THR A 139 10.84 -11.77 -11.96
C THR A 139 10.09 -10.94 -10.91
N ARG A 140 10.38 -9.63 -10.82
CA ARG A 140 9.77 -8.69 -9.87
C ARG A 140 9.66 -7.28 -10.50
N PRO A 141 8.81 -7.10 -11.53
CA PRO A 141 8.72 -5.85 -12.29
C PRO A 141 7.82 -4.81 -11.61
N SER A 142 7.08 -5.19 -10.57
CA SER A 142 6.13 -4.31 -9.86
C SER A 142 6.77 -3.61 -8.66
N GLN A 143 6.22 -2.45 -8.31
CA GLN A 143 6.60 -1.65 -7.16
C GLN A 143 5.35 -1.06 -6.51
N THR A 144 5.38 -0.91 -5.18
CA THR A 144 4.34 -0.17 -4.46
C THR A 144 4.43 1.31 -4.84
N ALA A 145 3.45 1.81 -5.60
CA ALA A 145 3.43 3.20 -6.09
C ALA A 145 2.91 4.21 -5.04
N GLY A 146 2.21 3.72 -4.02
CA GLY A 146 1.67 4.51 -2.91
C GLY A 146 1.02 3.58 -1.88
N SER A 147 0.71 4.12 -0.72
CA SER A 147 0.02 3.40 0.35
C SER A 147 -1.00 4.31 1.06
N TYR A 148 -2.06 3.69 1.56
CA TYR A 148 -3.21 4.36 2.17
C TYR A 148 -3.72 3.57 3.39
N ILE A 149 -4.03 4.28 4.48
CA ILE A 149 -4.72 3.76 5.66
C ILE A 149 -5.88 4.71 5.98
N GLY A 150 -7.10 4.18 6.06
CA GLY A 150 -8.29 4.97 6.41
C GLY A 150 -8.77 4.65 7.81
N GLU A 151 -8.81 5.66 8.69
CA GLU A 151 -9.55 5.63 9.95
C GLU A 151 -10.94 6.23 9.71
N LEU A 152 -11.89 5.35 9.38
CA LEU A 152 -13.23 5.76 8.96
C LEU A 152 -14.06 6.16 10.18
N HIS A 153 -14.56 7.39 10.14
CA HIS A 153 -15.43 7.96 11.15
C HIS A 153 -16.61 8.67 10.47
N ARG A 154 -17.77 8.76 11.16
CA ARG A 154 -18.95 9.47 10.63
C ARG A 154 -18.68 10.96 10.31
N LYS A 155 -17.76 11.59 11.04
CA LYS A 155 -17.27 12.95 10.82
C LYS A 155 -15.77 13.00 11.05
N ALA A 156 -15.06 13.83 10.28
CA ALA A 156 -13.61 13.96 10.37
C ALA A 156 -12.88 12.61 10.31
N ALA A 157 -13.17 11.82 9.27
CA ALA A 157 -12.38 10.63 8.96
C ALA A 157 -10.92 11.03 8.66
N ILE A 158 -9.97 10.22 9.12
CA ILE A 158 -8.54 10.49 8.94
C ILE A 158 -8.02 9.55 7.86
N HIS A 159 -7.53 10.13 6.77
CA HIS A 159 -6.99 9.38 5.63
C HIS A 159 -5.48 9.57 5.56
N TRP A 160 -4.72 8.53 5.87
CA TRP A 160 -3.26 8.55 5.87
C TRP A 160 -2.73 8.15 4.50
N PHE A 161 -2.09 9.07 3.80
CA PHE A 161 -1.51 8.81 2.48
C PHE A 161 0.00 8.97 2.48
N THR A 162 0.71 8.03 1.86
CA THR A 162 2.12 8.26 1.55
C THR A 162 2.30 9.28 0.43
N ALA A 163 1.40 9.33 -0.56
CA ALA A 163 1.51 10.15 -1.79
C ALA A 163 2.84 9.98 -2.57
N THR A 164 3.67 9.05 -2.13
CA THR A 164 4.97 8.66 -2.65
C THR A 164 5.04 7.14 -2.62
N SER A 165 5.91 6.56 -3.46
CA SER A 165 6.08 5.12 -3.55
C SER A 165 6.70 4.52 -2.28
N VAL A 166 6.72 3.19 -2.21
CA VAL A 166 7.57 2.46 -1.25
C VAL A 166 7.36 2.89 0.22
N PRO A 167 6.26 2.49 0.88
CA PRO A 167 5.88 2.97 2.22
C PRO A 167 6.95 2.79 3.30
N CYS A 168 7.92 1.89 3.12
CA CYS A 168 9.00 1.70 4.09
C CYS A 168 10.07 2.80 4.07
N LEU A 169 9.97 3.78 3.17
CA LEU A 169 10.79 5.00 3.13
C LEU A 169 9.94 6.27 3.12
N SER A 170 8.62 6.12 3.19
CA SER A 170 7.67 7.21 3.01
C SER A 170 6.88 7.46 4.28
N ALA A 171 6.73 8.74 4.63
CA ALA A 171 5.82 9.17 5.67
C ALA A 171 4.38 9.09 5.18
N TYR A 172 3.49 8.59 6.02
CA TYR A 172 2.06 8.75 5.90
C TYR A 172 1.67 10.12 6.45
N LYS A 173 0.95 10.89 5.64
CA LYS A 173 0.44 12.21 6.02
C LYS A 173 -1.08 12.13 6.18
N PRO A 174 -1.64 12.63 7.29
CA PRO A 174 -3.07 12.61 7.54
C PRO A 174 -3.76 13.65 6.65
N VAL A 175 -4.89 13.27 6.08
CA VAL A 175 -5.75 14.11 5.23
C VAL A 175 -7.18 13.99 5.73
N PHE A 176 -7.81 15.13 5.99
CA PHE A 176 -9.26 15.21 6.18
C PHE A 176 -9.90 15.58 4.84
N ILE A 177 -10.42 14.59 4.11
CA ILE A 177 -10.97 14.82 2.76
C ILE A 177 -12.06 15.91 2.77
N GLU A 178 -12.86 15.98 3.85
CA GLU A 178 -13.92 16.99 4.04
C GLU A 178 -13.42 18.44 4.19
N ALA A 179 -12.12 18.62 4.43
CA ALA A 179 -11.43 19.90 4.51
C ALA A 179 -10.71 20.28 3.20
N GLY A 180 -10.71 19.39 2.20
CA GLY A 180 -10.00 19.58 0.94
C GLY A 180 -8.72 18.74 0.84
N LEU A 181 -8.18 18.65 -0.38
CA LEU A 181 -6.94 17.94 -0.67
C LEU A 181 -5.77 18.94 -0.76
N PRO A 182 -4.59 18.60 -0.20
CA PRO A 182 -3.43 19.49 -0.30
C PRO A 182 -2.98 19.64 -1.75
N GLU A 183 -2.43 20.81 -2.08
CA GLU A 183 -1.78 21.04 -3.36
C GLU A 183 -0.37 20.44 -3.34
N LEU A 184 -0.13 19.40 -4.14
CA LEU A 184 1.13 18.66 -4.18
C LEU A 184 2.04 19.08 -5.35
N GLY A 185 1.77 20.24 -5.93
CA GLY A 185 2.48 20.74 -7.10
C GLY A 185 2.26 19.88 -8.33
N ALA A 186 3.33 19.60 -9.07
CA ALA A 186 3.24 18.95 -10.37
C ALA A 186 2.78 17.49 -10.27
N LYS A 187 1.86 17.09 -11.16
CA LYS A 187 1.36 15.71 -11.23
C LYS A 187 2.48 14.75 -11.69
N PRO A 188 2.61 13.56 -11.06
CA PRO A 188 3.58 12.57 -11.52
C PRO A 188 3.10 11.92 -12.83
N ARG A 189 3.82 12.20 -13.92
CA ARG A 189 3.62 11.55 -15.23
C ARG A 189 4.72 10.51 -15.48
N GLY A 190 4.66 9.80 -16.60
CA GLY A 190 5.63 8.74 -16.95
C GLY A 190 7.08 9.18 -17.19
N ARG A 191 7.38 10.48 -17.11
CA ARG A 191 8.73 11.07 -17.21
C ARG A 191 9.08 11.75 -15.91
N PHE A 192 10.36 11.72 -15.54
CA PHE A 192 10.90 12.40 -14.38
C PHE A 192 10.55 13.88 -14.41
N ASN A 193 10.07 14.39 -13.27
CA ASN A 193 9.81 15.80 -13.04
C ASN A 193 10.31 16.17 -11.63
N PRO A 194 11.32 17.03 -11.49
CA PRO A 194 11.85 17.42 -10.18
C PRO A 194 10.84 18.17 -9.31
N GLU A 195 9.80 18.76 -9.90
CA GLU A 195 8.75 19.50 -9.19
C GLU A 195 7.60 18.60 -8.69
N ALA A 196 7.59 17.33 -9.05
CA ALA A 196 6.57 16.39 -8.60
C ALA A 196 7.05 15.63 -7.35
N LEU A 197 6.32 15.76 -6.24
CA LEU A 197 6.64 15.10 -4.95
C LEU A 197 6.98 13.61 -5.11
N TRP A 198 6.18 12.88 -5.87
CA TRP A 198 6.40 11.45 -6.13
C TRP A 198 7.73 11.18 -6.84
N TRP A 199 8.13 12.03 -7.80
CA TRP A 199 9.40 11.90 -8.51
C TRP A 199 10.60 12.36 -7.68
N LYS A 200 10.44 13.35 -6.79
CA LYS A 200 11.46 13.68 -5.77
C LYS A 200 11.74 12.45 -4.91
N HIS A 201 10.69 11.75 -4.47
CA HIS A 201 10.81 10.53 -3.69
C HIS A 201 11.46 9.38 -4.48
N GLU A 202 11.01 9.12 -5.71
CA GLU A 202 11.63 8.11 -6.58
C GLU A 202 13.11 8.40 -6.84
N ARG A 203 13.49 9.66 -7.03
CA ARG A 203 14.90 10.03 -7.19
C ARG A 203 15.72 9.63 -5.97
N PHE A 204 15.21 9.90 -4.77
CA PHE A 204 15.84 9.45 -3.52
C PHE A 204 15.89 7.92 -3.41
N HIS A 205 14.75 7.25 -3.55
CA HIS A 205 14.66 5.79 -3.48
C HIS A 205 15.66 5.12 -4.42
N ARG A 206 15.73 5.58 -5.66
CA ARG A 206 16.60 5.02 -6.68
C ARG A 206 18.09 5.34 -6.46
N LYS A 207 18.41 6.49 -5.84
CA LYS A 207 19.77 6.84 -5.40
C LYS A 207 20.30 5.85 -4.37
N ILE A 208 19.44 5.35 -3.49
CA ILE A 208 19.85 4.46 -2.40
C ILE A 208 19.67 2.97 -2.69
N LEU A 209 19.20 2.53 -3.87
CA LEU A 209 18.90 1.11 -4.11
C LEU A 209 20.06 0.15 -3.79
N CYS A 210 21.30 0.57 -4.05
CA CYS A 210 22.52 -0.21 -3.82
C CYS A 210 23.28 0.20 -2.55
N SER A 211 22.75 1.14 -1.77
CA SER A 211 23.20 1.52 -0.43
C SER A 211 22.05 1.46 0.57
N TYR A 212 20.99 0.71 0.25
CA TYR A 212 19.70 0.78 0.91
C TYR A 212 19.81 0.50 2.40
N ARG A 213 20.56 -0.54 2.76
CA ARG A 213 20.75 -0.93 4.16
C ARG A 213 21.40 0.16 5.02
N TYR A 214 22.23 1.01 4.43
CA TYR A 214 22.91 2.09 5.15
C TYR A 214 22.02 3.31 5.36
N HIS A 215 21.12 3.61 4.41
CA HIS A 215 20.31 4.83 4.46
C HIS A 215 18.87 4.60 4.93
N ALA A 216 18.29 3.43 4.63
CA ALA A 216 16.88 3.17 4.89
C ALA A 216 16.55 3.18 6.39
N GLN A 217 17.44 2.71 7.25
CA GLN A 217 17.18 2.70 8.70
C GLN A 217 17.04 4.12 9.26
N GLU A 218 17.93 5.02 8.87
CA GLU A 218 17.90 6.41 9.34
C GLU A 218 16.69 7.16 8.79
N VAL A 219 16.36 6.99 7.50
CA VAL A 219 15.15 7.59 6.92
C VAL A 219 13.89 7.05 7.57
N ARG A 220 13.82 5.73 7.83
CA ARG A 220 12.70 5.13 8.58
C ARG A 220 12.54 5.75 9.95
N ARG A 221 13.64 5.94 10.69
CA ARG A 221 13.62 6.59 12.00
C ARG A 221 13.09 8.02 11.92
N LYS A 222 13.57 8.84 10.97
CA LYS A 222 13.08 10.21 10.75
C LYS A 222 11.57 10.21 10.42
N VAL A 223 11.14 9.32 9.52
CA VAL A 223 9.74 9.15 9.12
C VAL A 223 8.85 8.72 10.29
N GLU A 224 9.25 7.71 11.05
CA GLU A 224 8.47 7.18 12.16
C GLU A 224 8.35 8.19 13.30
N ASN A 225 9.40 8.96 13.59
CA ASN A 225 9.34 10.07 14.55
C ASN A 225 8.31 11.14 14.14
N LEU A 226 8.34 11.56 12.86
CA LEU A 226 7.34 12.51 12.35
C LEU A 226 5.92 11.93 12.49
N GLU A 227 5.72 10.66 12.14
CA GLU A 227 4.41 10.01 12.27
C GLU A 227 3.92 9.93 13.71
N GLU A 228 4.82 9.72 14.68
CA GLU A 228 4.45 9.72 16.08
C GLU A 228 3.91 11.07 16.55
N GLU A 229 4.52 12.16 16.10
CA GLU A 229 4.04 13.53 16.32
C GLU A 229 2.69 13.75 15.64
N LEU A 230 2.60 13.45 14.34
CA LEU A 230 1.38 13.64 13.55
C LEU A 230 0.20 12.86 14.13
N VAL A 231 0.39 11.63 14.61
CA VAL A 231 -0.67 10.83 15.25
C VAL A 231 -1.20 11.50 16.53
N LYS A 232 -0.33 12.12 17.33
CA LYS A 232 -0.76 12.84 18.55
C LYS A 232 -1.52 14.10 18.18
N GLU A 233 -0.99 14.88 17.23
CA GLU A 233 -1.55 16.16 16.80
C GLU A 233 -2.89 15.99 16.09
N VAL A 234 -3.00 15.04 15.15
CA VAL A 234 -4.24 14.80 14.40
C VAL A 234 -5.40 14.37 15.31
N LYS A 235 -5.12 13.56 16.33
CA LYS A 235 -6.12 13.11 17.32
C LYS A 235 -6.58 14.28 18.20
N LYS A 236 -5.66 15.18 18.59
CA LYS A 236 -6.00 16.41 19.32
C LYS A 236 -6.84 17.33 18.45
N LEU A 237 -6.40 17.60 17.23
CA LEU A 237 -7.08 18.49 16.29
C LEU A 237 -8.48 18.00 15.94
N ARG A 238 -8.64 16.70 15.67
CA ARG A 238 -9.95 16.09 15.43
C ARG A 238 -10.91 16.30 16.61
N ARG A 239 -10.45 16.13 17.86
CA ARG A 239 -11.29 16.41 19.05
C ARG A 239 -11.70 17.89 19.14
N LEU A 240 -10.79 18.81 18.81
CA LEU A 240 -11.11 20.24 18.77
C LEU A 240 -12.15 20.54 17.68
N TYR A 241 -11.98 19.97 16.49
CA TYR A 241 -12.94 20.13 15.38
C TYR A 241 -14.34 19.61 15.76
N LEU A 242 -14.43 18.41 16.33
CA LEU A 242 -15.70 17.83 16.76
C LEU A 242 -16.40 18.60 17.89
N SER A 243 -15.65 19.39 18.66
CA SER A 243 -16.19 20.27 19.72
C SER A 243 -16.44 21.71 19.26
N GLY A 244 -16.26 22.00 17.97
CA GLY A 244 -16.42 23.35 17.41
C GLY A 244 -15.29 24.33 17.75
N LYS A 245 -14.17 23.83 18.30
CA LYS A 245 -12.99 24.62 18.69
C LYS A 245 -11.90 24.67 17.61
N ALA A 246 -12.10 23.99 16.49
CA ALA A 246 -11.26 24.09 15.31
C ALA A 246 -12.14 24.11 14.06
N SER A 247 -11.65 24.76 13.02
CA SER A 247 -12.32 24.96 11.74
C SER A 247 -11.87 23.91 10.71
N LYS A 248 -12.52 23.89 9.53
CA LYS A 248 -12.03 23.05 8.42
C LYS A 248 -10.68 23.56 7.89
N GLU A 249 -10.47 24.86 7.95
CA GLU A 249 -9.24 25.54 7.56
C GLU A 249 -8.07 25.07 8.45
N ASP A 250 -8.32 24.81 9.74
CA ASP A 250 -7.30 24.25 10.64
C ASP A 250 -6.95 22.80 10.27
N LEU A 251 -7.95 21.98 9.89
CA LEU A 251 -7.72 20.62 9.38
C LEU A 251 -6.90 20.61 8.08
N PHE A 252 -7.23 21.52 7.17
CA PHE A 252 -6.52 21.69 5.91
C PHE A 252 -5.08 22.15 6.14
N ARG A 253 -4.89 23.17 6.99
CA ARG A 253 -3.56 23.69 7.33
C ARG A 253 -2.67 22.62 7.95
N PHE A 254 -3.18 21.86 8.90
CA PHE A 254 -2.47 20.73 9.49
C PHE A 254 -2.07 19.68 8.46
N THR A 255 -2.96 19.38 7.51
CA THR A 255 -2.66 18.48 6.38
C THR A 255 -1.48 19.03 5.56
N SER A 256 -1.53 20.31 5.17
CA SER A 256 -0.46 20.95 4.38
C SER A 256 0.89 20.98 5.13
N GLU A 257 0.88 21.30 6.43
CA GLU A 257 2.07 21.28 7.28
C GLU A 257 2.67 19.87 7.38
N ALA A 258 1.85 18.83 7.51
CA ALA A 258 2.32 17.45 7.54
C ALA A 258 3.02 17.03 6.23
N PHE A 259 2.52 17.50 5.08
CA PHE A 259 3.17 17.28 3.78
C PHE A 259 4.50 18.04 3.66
N ALA A 260 4.55 19.29 4.11
CA ALA A 260 5.78 20.09 4.10
C ALA A 260 6.88 19.44 4.96
N LYS A 261 6.57 19.06 6.20
CA LYS A 261 7.51 18.35 7.10
C LYS A 261 8.03 17.05 6.49
N ALA A 262 7.16 16.29 5.82
CA ALA A 262 7.57 15.04 5.17
C ALA A 262 8.49 15.28 3.96
N GLU A 263 8.26 16.37 3.22
CA GLU A 263 9.11 16.77 2.10
C GLU A 263 10.49 17.27 2.57
N GLU A 264 10.55 18.00 3.69
CA GLU A 264 11.81 18.40 4.33
C GLU A 264 12.69 17.18 4.68
N ILE A 265 12.10 16.16 5.31
CA ILE A 265 12.80 14.89 5.63
C ILE A 265 13.32 14.23 4.35
N LEU A 266 12.52 14.21 3.28
CA LEU A 266 12.92 13.64 1.99
C LEU A 266 14.11 14.40 1.39
N GLU A 267 14.08 15.72 1.40
CA GLU A 267 15.13 16.56 0.83
C GLU A 267 16.44 16.46 1.63
N GLU A 268 16.36 16.43 2.96
CA GLU A 268 17.50 16.20 3.84
C GLU A 268 18.09 14.81 3.60
N SER A 269 17.24 13.77 3.61
CA SER A 269 17.66 12.39 3.36
C SER A 269 18.32 12.22 1.98
N TYR A 270 17.82 12.95 0.97
CA TYR A 270 18.44 12.95 -0.36
C TYR A 270 19.84 13.57 -0.36
N ARG A 271 20.05 14.67 0.39
CA ARG A 271 21.35 15.34 0.53
C ARG A 271 22.36 14.45 1.25
N GLU A 272 21.95 13.78 2.32
CA GLU A 272 22.78 12.89 3.13
C GLU A 272 23.12 11.57 2.42
N ALA A 273 22.20 11.08 1.58
CA ALA A 273 22.34 9.80 0.91
C ALA A 273 23.55 9.76 -0.05
N LYS A 274 24.28 8.65 -0.02
CA LYS A 274 25.35 8.34 -0.96
C LYS A 274 24.94 7.15 -1.83
N LYS A 275 25.21 7.26 -3.13
CA LYS A 275 24.95 6.17 -4.06
C LYS A 275 25.91 5.01 -3.77
N GLY A 276 25.36 3.81 -3.57
CA GLY A 276 26.15 2.60 -3.36
C GLY A 276 26.57 1.90 -4.67
N LEU A 277 27.57 1.02 -4.57
CA LEU A 277 27.96 0.14 -5.67
C LEU A 277 26.98 -1.02 -5.80
N CYS A 278 26.42 -1.22 -7.00
CA CYS A 278 25.51 -2.32 -7.28
C CYS A 278 26.29 -3.58 -7.66
N LEU A 279 26.41 -4.55 -6.74
CA LEU A 279 27.12 -5.82 -7.01
C LEU A 279 26.31 -6.79 -7.87
N ASN A 280 24.98 -6.63 -7.95
CA ASN A 280 24.13 -7.46 -8.79
C ASN A 280 23.95 -6.81 -10.19
N PRO A 281 24.55 -7.38 -11.26
CA PRO A 281 24.56 -6.75 -12.58
C PRO A 281 23.18 -6.73 -13.24
N PHE A 282 22.34 -7.75 -13.03
CA PHE A 282 20.98 -7.78 -13.59
C PHE A 282 20.08 -6.72 -12.96
N PHE A 283 20.20 -6.55 -11.63
CA PHE A 283 19.48 -5.52 -10.90
C PHE A 283 19.94 -4.11 -11.31
N ALA A 284 21.26 -3.90 -11.45
CA ALA A 284 21.83 -2.65 -11.90
C ALA A 284 21.37 -2.29 -13.33
N TYR A 285 21.40 -3.25 -14.25
CA TYR A 285 20.94 -3.07 -15.63
C TYR A 285 19.44 -2.75 -15.70
N TYR A 286 18.61 -3.46 -14.91
CA TYR A 286 17.17 -3.19 -14.82
C TYR A 286 16.91 -1.73 -14.46
N TRP A 287 17.53 -1.24 -13.38
CA TRP A 287 17.31 0.13 -12.92
C TRP A 287 17.94 1.18 -13.85
N TRP A 288 19.07 0.88 -14.50
CA TRP A 288 19.61 1.73 -15.55
C TRP A 288 18.59 1.92 -16.70
N LYS A 289 17.97 0.84 -17.16
CA LYS A 289 16.94 0.89 -18.22
C LYS A 289 15.71 1.69 -17.78
N VAL A 290 15.21 1.44 -16.57
CA VAL A 290 14.04 2.14 -16.01
C VAL A 290 14.33 3.64 -15.82
N ASN A 291 15.52 4.00 -15.35
CA ASN A 291 15.95 5.39 -15.22
C ASN A 291 16.07 6.09 -16.57
N LYS A 292 16.66 5.43 -17.57
CA LYS A 292 16.74 5.95 -18.94
C LYS A 292 15.36 6.18 -19.55
N GLN A 293 14.41 5.26 -19.35
CA GLN A 293 13.03 5.43 -19.80
C GLN A 293 12.33 6.61 -19.11
N ALA A 294 12.57 6.79 -17.81
CA ALA A 294 12.04 7.93 -17.06
C ALA A 294 12.71 9.27 -17.44
N GLY A 295 13.91 9.27 -18.02
CA GLY A 295 14.71 10.48 -18.20
C GLY A 295 15.33 10.96 -16.89
N LEU A 296 15.60 10.04 -15.96
CA LEU A 296 16.20 10.32 -14.66
C LEU A 296 17.70 9.95 -14.67
N THR A 297 18.54 10.88 -14.24
CA THR A 297 19.97 10.64 -13.98
C THR A 297 20.21 10.69 -12.47
N ILE A 298 20.97 9.71 -11.95
CA ILE A 298 21.21 9.47 -10.52
C ILE A 298 22.70 9.42 -10.23
#